data_AF-A0A1B6JPL3-F1
#
_entry.id   AF-A0A1B6JPL3-F1
#
_cell.length_a   1.000
_cell.length_b   1.000
_cell.length_c   1.000
_cell.angle_alpha   90.00
_cell.angle_beta   90.00
_cell.angle_gamma   90.00
#
_symmetry.space_group_name_H-M   'P 1'
#
loop_
_entity.id
_entity.type
_entity.pdbx_description
1 polymer ?
#
loop_
_entity_poly.entity_id
_entity_poly.type
_entity_poly.pdbx_seq_one_letter_code
_entity_poly.pdbx_strand_id
1 'polypeptide(L)'
;DKLYYNLTLLGVLLLMLAASCWKLNRNTTFQPLHQTLRRSHIMWCLLMVLSLVYVIIQKPLLHYLMSSVETEIGPRYQHGASRYMDLSEWQSAVDRIQSFLECCGVEGYTDWYTSTWIPISALKIDSSLYSKVMQPNGKLLVPLVPSSCCRSQGGECGHRGWLTESNRSWSN
;
A
#
# COMPACT_ATOMS: atom_id res chain seq x y z
N ASP A 1 2.58 8.33 -0.17
CA ASP A 1 3.62 9.39 -0.19
C ASP A 1 4.95 9.00 -0.82
N LYS A 2 5.66 7.97 -0.33
CA LYS A 2 6.99 7.59 -0.86
C LYS A 2 7.01 7.35 -2.38
N LEU A 3 5.96 6.74 -2.94
CA LEU A 3 5.84 6.51 -4.39
C LEU A 3 5.73 7.82 -5.18
N TYR A 4 4.91 8.76 -4.71
CA TYR A 4 4.76 10.09 -5.32
C TYR A 4 6.08 10.88 -5.24
N TYR A 5 6.77 10.83 -4.10
CA TYR A 5 8.08 11.44 -3.92
C TYR A 5 9.13 10.84 -4.87
N ASN A 6 9.16 9.52 -5.04
CA ASN A 6 10.10 8.86 -5.94
C ASN A 6 9.84 9.21 -7.41
N LEU A 7 8.56 9.24 -7.83
CA LEU A 7 8.20 9.63 -9.20
C LEU A 7 8.53 11.11 -9.49
N THR A 8 8.24 12.00 -8.55
CA THR A 8 8.54 13.43 -8.70
C THR A 8 10.05 13.67 -8.68
N LEU A 9 10.79 12.99 -7.82
CA LEU A 9 12.26 13.03 -7.79
C LEU A 9 12.86 12.54 -9.13
N LEU A 10 12.36 11.43 -9.68
CA LEU A 10 12.78 10.91 -10.98
C LEU A 10 12.53 11.94 -12.10
N GLY A 11 11.34 12.55 -12.10
CA GLY A 11 10.99 13.61 -13.06
C GLY A 11 11.91 14.83 -12.96
N VAL A 12 12.23 15.27 -11.74
CA VAL A 12 13.17 16.38 -11.51
C VAL A 12 14.58 16.03 -11.95
N LEU A 13 15.06 14.82 -11.67
CA LEU A 13 16.38 14.34 -12.11
C LEU A 13 16.50 14.31 -13.64
N LEU A 14 15.45 13.88 -14.34
CA LEU A 14 15.41 13.90 -15.81
C LEU A 14 15.47 15.32 -16.38
N LEU A 15 14.76 16.27 -15.77
CA LEU A 15 14.82 17.69 -16.16
C LEU A 15 16.21 18.29 -15.89
N MET A 16 16.82 17.96 -14.75
CA MET A 16 18.17 18.40 -14.39
C MET A 16 19.23 17.84 -15.34
N LEU A 17 19.12 16.56 -15.72
CA LEU A 17 19.99 15.94 -16.72
C LEU A 17 19.83 16.60 -18.09
N ALA A 18 18.59 16.84 -18.54
CA ALA A 18 18.33 17.50 -19.80
C ALA A 18 18.84 18.94 -19.82
N ALA A 19 18.70 19.69 -18.72
CA ALA A 19 19.27 21.03 -18.58
C ALA A 19 20.81 21.02 -18.53
N SER A 20 21.41 20.02 -17.88
CA SER A 20 22.87 19.85 -17.83
C SER A 20 23.44 19.51 -19.21
N CYS A 21 22.77 18.62 -19.95
CA CYS A 21 23.12 18.31 -21.33
C CYS A 21 22.90 19.51 -22.27
N TRP A 22 21.84 20.30 -22.08
CA TRP A 22 21.65 21.57 -22.80
C TRP A 22 22.82 22.52 -22.55
N LYS A 23 23.22 22.69 -21.28
CA LYS A 23 24.34 23.56 -20.90
C LYS A 23 25.66 23.07 -21.49
N LEU A 24 25.89 21.75 -21.50
CA LEU A 24 27.06 21.12 -22.11
C LEU A 24 27.09 21.40 -23.62
N ASN A 25 25.96 21.18 -24.31
CA ASN A 25 25.78 21.45 -25.74
C ASN A 25 26.02 22.94 -26.06
N ARG A 26 25.51 23.85 -25.19
CA ARG A 26 25.75 25.30 -25.27
C ARG A 26 27.23 25.66 -25.11
N ASN A 27 27.94 25.00 -24.21
CA ASN A 27 29.36 25.30 -23.96
C ASN A 27 30.25 24.80 -25.11
N THR A 28 29.90 23.67 -25.73
CA THR A 28 30.53 23.18 -26.97
C THR A 28 30.17 24.00 -28.22
N THR A 29 29.24 24.97 -28.12
CA THR A 29 28.76 25.81 -29.24
C THR A 29 29.81 26.81 -29.75
N PHE A 30 30.95 26.97 -29.08
CA PHE A 30 32.04 27.86 -29.52
C PHE A 30 32.91 27.29 -30.66
N GLN A 31 32.57 26.13 -31.23
CA GLN A 31 33.23 25.59 -32.44
C GLN A 31 32.30 25.63 -33.68
N PRO A 32 32.81 25.92 -34.89
CA PRO A 32 32.02 26.38 -36.04
C PRO A 32 31.36 25.24 -36.87
N LEU A 33 30.61 24.33 -36.24
CA LEU A 33 29.86 23.26 -36.96
C LEU A 33 28.34 23.54 -36.98
N HIS A 34 27.93 24.52 -37.80
CA HIS A 34 26.58 25.12 -37.77
C HIS A 34 25.40 24.17 -38.09
N GLN A 35 25.58 23.09 -38.87
CA GLN A 35 24.49 22.19 -39.28
C GLN A 35 24.15 21.08 -38.27
N THR A 36 25.15 20.47 -37.64
CA THR A 36 24.97 19.47 -36.57
C THR A 36 24.38 20.09 -35.32
N LEU A 37 24.71 21.36 -35.04
CA LEU A 37 24.17 22.14 -33.92
C LEU A 37 22.65 22.36 -34.01
N ARG A 38 22.14 22.72 -35.20
CA ARG A 38 20.68 22.90 -35.41
C ARG A 38 19.90 21.60 -35.18
N ARG A 39 20.44 20.47 -35.64
CA ARG A 39 19.82 19.15 -35.43
C ARG A 39 19.81 18.73 -33.95
N SER A 40 20.94 18.95 -33.25
CA SER A 40 21.04 18.69 -31.80
C SER A 40 20.02 19.52 -31.01
N HIS A 41 19.93 20.83 -31.27
CA HIS A 41 18.98 21.70 -30.57
C HIS A 41 17.52 21.29 -30.79
N ILE A 42 17.14 20.91 -32.02
CA ILE A 42 15.78 20.40 -32.31
C ILE A 42 15.50 19.12 -31.52
N MET A 43 16.44 18.17 -31.49
CA MET A 43 16.28 16.92 -30.72
C MET A 43 16.13 17.19 -29.22
N TRP A 44 16.90 18.12 -28.65
CA TRP A 44 16.79 18.49 -27.23
C TRP A 44 15.47 19.17 -26.90
N CYS A 45 14.97 20.06 -27.75
CA CYS A 45 13.65 20.66 -27.58
C CYS A 45 12.57 19.58 -27.60
N LEU A 46 12.65 18.61 -28.51
CA LEU A 46 11.70 17.49 -28.56
C LEU A 46 11.75 16.63 -27.29
N LEU A 47 12.94 16.27 -26.82
CA LEU A 47 13.12 15.50 -25.58
C LEU A 47 12.57 16.22 -24.35
N MET A 48 12.80 17.54 -24.24
CA MET A 48 12.25 18.35 -23.15
C MET A 48 10.72 18.37 -23.18
N VAL A 49 10.13 18.57 -24.36
CA VAL A 49 8.67 18.54 -24.51
C VAL A 49 8.09 17.18 -24.14
N LEU A 50 8.71 16.08 -24.59
CA LEU A 50 8.29 14.72 -24.24
C LEU A 50 8.40 14.46 -22.73
N SER A 51 9.46 14.94 -22.07
CA SER A 51 9.64 14.79 -20.63
C SER A 51 8.57 15.56 -19.83
N LEU A 52 8.19 16.76 -20.28
CA LEU A 52 7.12 17.55 -19.67
C LEU A 52 5.77 16.85 -19.82
N VAL A 53 5.47 16.34 -21.02
CA VAL A 53 4.25 15.56 -21.27
C VAL A 53 4.19 14.35 -20.35
N TYR A 54 5.30 13.61 -20.18
CA TYR A 54 5.36 12.48 -19.27
C TYR A 54 5.01 12.88 -17.83
N VAL A 55 5.63 13.94 -17.29
CA VAL A 55 5.35 14.41 -15.91
C VAL A 55 3.90 14.85 -15.76
N ILE A 56 3.33 15.51 -16.78
CA ILE A 56 1.93 15.94 -16.78
C ILE A 56 0.98 14.73 -16.75
N ILE A 57 1.30 13.63 -17.44
CA ILE A 57 0.46 12.42 -17.47
C ILE A 57 0.59 11.60 -16.17
N GLN A 58 1.77 11.57 -15.55
CA GLN A 58 2.02 10.76 -14.35
C GLN A 58 1.12 11.14 -13.17
N LYS A 59 0.91 12.44 -12.93
CA LYS A 59 0.08 12.93 -11.83
C LYS A 59 -1.39 12.48 -11.89
N PRO A 60 -2.14 12.75 -12.98
CA PRO A 60 -3.54 12.32 -13.08
C PRO A 60 -3.67 10.80 -13.14
N LEU A 61 -2.73 10.09 -13.79
CA LEU A 61 -2.73 8.63 -13.79
C LEU A 61 -2.60 8.06 -12.38
N LEU A 62 -1.66 8.58 -11.59
CA LEU A 62 -1.49 8.15 -10.20
C LEU A 62 -2.73 8.48 -9.36
N HIS A 63 -3.31 9.67 -9.53
CA HIS A 63 -4.52 10.05 -8.82
C HIS A 63 -5.70 9.13 -9.16
N TYR A 64 -5.89 8.82 -10.44
CA TYR A 64 -6.89 7.87 -10.91
C TYR A 64 -6.66 6.47 -10.33
N LEU A 65 -5.42 5.98 -10.34
CA LEU A 65 -5.08 4.68 -9.76
C LEU A 65 -5.37 4.64 -8.25
N MET A 66 -4.97 5.66 -7.50
CA MET A 66 -5.25 5.73 -6.05
C MET A 66 -6.75 5.76 -5.77
N SER A 67 -7.50 6.57 -6.51
CA SER A 67 -8.95 6.61 -6.39
C SER A 67 -9.59 5.26 -6.70
N SER A 68 -9.13 4.57 -7.76
CA SER A 68 -9.62 3.23 -8.10
C SER A 68 -9.28 2.19 -7.02
N VAL A 69 -8.11 2.28 -6.38
CA VAL A 69 -7.73 1.41 -5.27
C VAL A 69 -8.69 1.61 -4.09
N GLU A 70 -8.96 2.86 -3.72
CA GLU A 70 -9.86 3.18 -2.60
C GLU A 70 -11.30 2.71 -2.87
N THR A 71 -11.81 2.89 -4.08
CA THR A 71 -13.20 2.54 -4.41
C THR A 71 -13.42 1.04 -4.63
N GLU A 72 -12.43 0.32 -5.16
CA GLU A 72 -12.59 -1.10 -5.54
C GLU A 72 -11.89 -2.07 -4.58
N ILE A 73 -10.65 -1.77 -4.20
CA ILE A 73 -9.81 -2.73 -3.46
C ILE A 73 -10.17 -2.72 -1.98
N GLY A 74 -10.39 -1.54 -1.38
CA GLY A 74 -10.77 -1.41 0.04
C GLY A 74 -11.99 -2.27 0.41
N PRO A 75 -13.15 -2.09 -0.26
CA PRO A 75 -14.35 -2.87 0.01
C PRO A 75 -14.17 -4.38 -0.22
N ARG A 76 -13.44 -4.78 -1.28
CA ARG A 76 -13.16 -6.20 -1.57
C ARG A 76 -12.25 -6.83 -0.52
N TYR A 77 -11.25 -6.10 -0.07
CA TYR A 77 -10.38 -6.52 1.01
C TYR A 77 -11.18 -6.67 2.31
N GLN A 78 -12.02 -5.69 2.66
CA GLN A 78 -12.88 -5.76 3.84
C GLN A 78 -13.84 -6.95 3.78
N HIS A 79 -14.38 -7.26 2.59
CA HIS A 79 -15.16 -8.47 2.37
C HIS A 79 -14.34 -9.74 2.63
N GLY A 80 -13.13 -9.84 2.09
CA GLY A 80 -12.23 -10.96 2.34
C GLY A 80 -11.84 -11.09 3.81
N ALA A 81 -11.56 -9.98 4.49
CA ALA A 81 -11.27 -9.94 5.92
C ALA A 81 -12.43 -10.47 6.77
N SER A 82 -13.68 -10.14 6.42
CA SER A 82 -14.87 -10.67 7.11
C SER A 82 -15.06 -12.19 6.97
N ARG A 83 -14.43 -12.78 5.95
CA ARG A 83 -14.45 -14.22 5.63
C ARG A 83 -13.11 -14.90 5.90
N TYR A 84 -12.21 -14.25 6.62
CA TYR A 84 -10.84 -14.70 6.82
C TYR A 84 -10.76 -16.14 7.37
N MET A 85 -11.64 -16.53 8.29
CA MET A 85 -11.70 -17.90 8.87
C MET A 85 -12.65 -18.85 8.12
N ASP A 86 -13.33 -18.41 7.07
CA ASP A 86 -14.33 -19.23 6.38
C ASP A 86 -13.64 -20.28 5.49
N LEU A 87 -12.60 -19.88 4.74
CA LEU A 87 -11.83 -20.73 3.82
C LEU A 87 -10.34 -20.39 3.88
N SER A 88 -9.48 -21.39 3.70
CA SER A 88 -8.02 -21.23 3.68
C SER A 88 -7.52 -20.29 2.58
N GLU A 89 -8.29 -20.15 1.50
CA GLU A 89 -8.03 -19.22 0.39
C GLU A 89 -8.11 -17.76 0.85
N TRP A 90 -9.14 -17.41 1.63
CA TRP A 90 -9.29 -16.06 2.18
C TRP A 90 -8.17 -15.73 3.14
N GLN A 91 -7.86 -16.66 4.05
CA GLN A 91 -6.74 -16.53 4.97
C GLN A 91 -5.42 -16.27 4.22
N SER A 92 -5.11 -17.12 3.24
CA SER A 92 -3.85 -17.03 2.48
C SER A 92 -3.75 -15.73 1.67
N ALA A 93 -4.85 -15.30 1.06
CA ALA A 93 -4.89 -14.07 0.28
C ALA A 93 -4.68 -12.84 1.18
N VAL A 94 -5.40 -12.76 2.30
CA VAL A 94 -5.28 -11.66 3.26
C VAL A 94 -3.88 -11.63 3.88
N ASP A 95 -3.37 -12.77 4.35
CA ASP A 95 -2.04 -12.87 4.95
C ASP A 95 -0.95 -12.44 3.98
N ARG A 96 -1.05 -12.83 2.70
CA ARG A 96 -0.11 -12.40 1.66
C ARG A 96 -0.16 -10.89 1.44
N ILE A 97 -1.35 -10.29 1.41
CA ILE A 97 -1.48 -8.83 1.23
C ILE A 97 -0.87 -8.09 2.42
N GLN A 98 -1.21 -8.50 3.64
CA GLN A 98 -0.73 -7.86 4.88
C GLN A 98 0.78 -7.97 5.04
N SER A 99 1.35 -9.15 4.78
CA SER A 99 2.80 -9.36 4.85
C SER A 99 3.56 -8.64 3.74
N PHE A 100 3.04 -8.65 2.50
CA PHE A 100 3.73 -8.02 1.36
C PHE A 100 3.69 -6.49 1.43
N LEU A 101 2.58 -5.91 1.89
CA LEU A 101 2.41 -4.46 2.00
C LEU A 101 2.78 -3.92 3.38
N GLU A 102 3.16 -4.79 4.32
CA GLU A 102 3.43 -4.45 5.72
C GLU A 102 2.27 -3.66 6.37
N CYS A 103 1.03 -4.04 6.05
CA CYS A 103 -0.18 -3.35 6.49
C CYS A 103 -1.06 -4.25 7.37
N CYS A 104 -2.03 -3.65 8.05
CA CYS A 104 -3.03 -4.38 8.81
C CYS A 104 -4.39 -3.69 8.70
N GLY A 105 -5.32 -4.27 7.94
CA GLY A 105 -6.63 -3.66 7.69
C GLY A 105 -6.62 -2.80 6.42
N VAL A 106 -7.75 -2.16 6.13
CA VAL A 106 -7.91 -1.20 5.04
C VAL A 106 -7.36 0.17 5.47
N GLU A 107 -7.84 0.68 6.60
CA GLU A 107 -7.39 1.94 7.20
C GLU A 107 -6.40 1.66 8.34
N GLY A 108 -6.60 0.56 9.07
CA GLY A 108 -5.74 0.21 10.18
C GLY A 108 -6.19 -1.06 10.91
N TYR A 109 -5.41 -1.43 11.92
CA TYR A 109 -5.61 -2.68 12.64
C TYR A 109 -6.98 -2.75 13.34
N THR A 110 -7.57 -1.60 13.66
CA THR A 110 -8.90 -1.45 14.25
C THR A 110 -10.02 -1.97 13.36
N ASP A 111 -9.80 -2.11 12.05
CA ASP A 111 -10.78 -2.68 11.13
C ASP A 111 -11.12 -4.13 11.47
N TRP A 112 -10.16 -4.84 12.09
CA TRP A 112 -10.37 -6.19 12.58
C TRP A 112 -11.24 -6.25 13.82
N TYR A 113 -11.33 -5.14 14.56
CA TYR A 113 -12.12 -5.05 15.79
C TYR A 113 -13.59 -4.80 15.49
N THR A 114 -13.91 -4.32 14.30
CA THR A 114 -15.29 -4.14 13.82
C THR A 114 -15.71 -5.26 12.86
N SER A 115 -14.74 -6.01 12.31
CA SER A 115 -14.99 -7.16 11.45
C SER A 115 -15.40 -8.40 12.26
N THR A 116 -16.39 -9.13 11.74
CA THR A 116 -16.91 -10.37 12.32
C THR A 116 -16.24 -11.59 11.70
N TRP A 117 -14.92 -11.70 11.88
CA TRP A 117 -14.08 -12.66 11.15
C TRP A 117 -13.79 -13.96 11.91
N ILE A 118 -14.05 -14.00 13.22
CA ILE A 118 -13.87 -15.19 14.06
C ILE A 118 -15.22 -15.89 14.28
N PRO A 119 -15.39 -17.15 13.82
CA PRO A 119 -16.61 -17.90 14.07
C PRO A 119 -16.65 -18.39 15.53
N ILE A 120 -17.84 -18.49 16.12
CA ILE A 120 -18.03 -18.99 17.49
C ILE A 120 -17.40 -20.38 17.69
N SER A 121 -17.46 -21.24 16.66
CA SER A 121 -16.90 -22.59 16.70
C SER A 121 -15.38 -22.64 16.92
N ALA A 122 -14.65 -21.55 16.63
CA ALA A 122 -13.20 -21.49 16.84
C ALA A 122 -12.82 -21.14 18.29
N LEU A 123 -13.78 -20.76 19.13
CA LEU A 123 -13.52 -20.32 20.50
C LEU A 123 -13.75 -21.49 21.49
N LYS A 124 -12.72 -21.79 22.30
CA LYS A 124 -12.80 -22.69 23.47
C LYS A 124 -12.92 -21.90 24.80
N ILE A 125 -13.69 -20.81 24.81
CA ILE A 125 -13.91 -19.98 26.02
C ILE A 125 -15.13 -20.49 26.80
N ASP A 126 -15.16 -20.20 28.11
CA ASP A 126 -16.35 -20.25 28.97
C ASP A 126 -17.58 -19.56 28.38
N SER A 127 -18.73 -20.23 28.52
CA SER A 127 -20.04 -19.85 27.96
C SER A 127 -20.52 -18.45 28.35
N SER A 128 -20.07 -17.92 29.49
CA SER A 128 -20.51 -16.63 30.05
C SER A 128 -19.93 -15.42 29.31
N LEU A 129 -18.73 -15.55 28.72
CA LEU A 129 -18.05 -14.43 28.04
C LEU A 129 -18.68 -14.12 26.66
N TYR A 130 -19.20 -15.14 25.96
CA TYR A 130 -19.79 -14.96 24.61
C TYR A 130 -21.00 -14.04 24.61
N SER A 131 -21.83 -14.12 25.65
CA SER A 131 -23.08 -13.36 25.73
C SER A 131 -22.89 -11.83 25.60
N LYS A 132 -21.69 -11.31 25.87
CA LYS A 132 -21.37 -9.87 25.81
C LYS A 132 -20.76 -9.41 24.49
N VAL A 133 -20.21 -10.31 23.69
CA VAL A 133 -19.41 -9.99 22.47
C VAL A 133 -19.94 -10.67 21.20
N MET A 134 -20.97 -11.49 21.33
CA MET A 134 -21.60 -12.21 20.23
C MET A 134 -22.57 -11.31 19.46
N GLN A 135 -22.41 -11.27 18.13
CA GLN A 135 -23.33 -10.61 17.24
C GLN A 135 -24.45 -11.55 16.78
N PRO A 136 -25.59 -11.03 16.28
CA PRO A 136 -26.73 -11.83 15.81
C PRO A 136 -26.39 -12.83 14.69
N ASN A 137 -25.29 -12.60 13.96
CA ASN A 137 -24.82 -13.44 12.87
C ASN A 137 -23.94 -14.63 13.32
N GLY A 138 -23.82 -14.87 14.63
CA GLY A 138 -23.02 -15.97 15.16
C GLY A 138 -21.50 -15.75 15.06
N LYS A 139 -21.06 -14.49 14.97
CA LYS A 139 -19.65 -14.09 14.91
C LYS A 139 -19.31 -13.13 16.06
N LEU A 140 -18.03 -13.09 16.44
CA LEU A 140 -17.57 -12.36 17.62
C LEU A 140 -16.95 -11.01 17.24
N LEU A 141 -17.25 -9.98 18.04
CA LEU A 141 -16.57 -8.68 17.95
C LEU A 141 -15.52 -8.59 19.07
N VAL A 142 -14.25 -8.82 18.72
CA VAL A 142 -13.14 -8.82 19.69
C VAL A 142 -11.99 -7.95 19.19
N PRO A 143 -11.23 -7.32 20.11
CA PRO A 143 -10.04 -6.55 19.75
C PRO A 143 -8.88 -7.49 19.40
N LEU A 144 -9.01 -8.22 18.29
CA LEU A 144 -8.06 -9.22 17.81
C LEU A 144 -7.75 -8.99 16.33
N VAL A 145 -6.50 -9.26 15.95
CA VAL A 145 -6.03 -9.20 14.56
C VAL A 145 -5.48 -10.56 14.09
N PRO A 146 -5.35 -10.79 12.77
CA PRO A 146 -4.61 -11.92 12.23
C PRO A 146 -3.14 -11.93 12.65
N SER A 147 -2.51 -13.11 12.65
CA SER A 147 -1.07 -13.22 12.97
C SER A 147 -0.17 -12.56 11.93
N SER A 148 -0.61 -12.40 10.69
CA SER A 148 0.09 -11.65 9.64
C SER A 148 0.18 -10.14 9.91
N CYS A 149 -0.69 -9.59 10.77
CA CYS A 149 -0.59 -8.21 11.26
C CYS A 149 0.47 -8.01 12.35
N CYS A 150 0.97 -9.09 12.94
CA CYS A 150 1.86 -9.00 14.08
C CYS A 150 3.26 -8.54 13.68
N ARG A 151 3.83 -7.60 14.44
CA ARG A 151 5.28 -7.34 14.40
C ARG A 151 6.01 -8.32 15.31
N SER A 152 7.20 -8.75 14.87
CA SER A 152 8.04 -9.75 15.53
C SER A 152 8.60 -9.37 16.92
N GLN A 153 8.27 -8.20 17.48
CA GLN A 153 8.95 -7.65 18.66
C GLN A 153 8.12 -7.62 19.96
N GLY A 154 6.92 -8.21 20.03
CA GLY A 154 6.11 -8.14 21.25
C GLY A 154 5.16 -9.32 21.44
N GLY A 155 5.54 -10.26 22.31
CA GLY A 155 4.64 -11.25 22.93
C GLY A 155 3.84 -12.14 21.99
N GLU A 156 2.87 -12.85 22.57
CA GLU A 156 1.86 -13.61 21.83
C GLU A 156 0.80 -12.64 21.29
N CYS A 157 0.78 -12.46 19.97
CA CYS A 157 -0.07 -11.49 19.29
C CYS A 157 -1.05 -12.18 18.33
N GLY A 158 -2.14 -11.49 18.03
CA GLY A 158 -3.13 -11.91 17.06
C GLY A 158 -3.85 -13.21 17.44
N HIS A 159 -4.47 -13.86 16.45
CA HIS A 159 -5.27 -15.08 16.69
C HIS A 159 -4.51 -16.20 17.38
N ARG A 160 -3.28 -16.48 16.93
CA ARG A 160 -2.45 -17.55 17.53
C ARG A 160 -2.12 -17.25 18.99
N GLY A 161 -1.82 -15.99 19.31
CA GLY A 161 -1.47 -15.59 20.66
C GLY A 161 -2.65 -15.45 21.62
N TRP A 162 -3.87 -15.56 21.11
CA TRP A 162 -5.08 -15.56 21.92
C TRP A 162 -5.55 -16.98 22.29
N LEU A 163 -5.24 -17.96 21.45
CA LEU A 163 -5.49 -19.38 21.73
C LEU A 163 -4.54 -19.94 22.80
N THR A 164 -3.40 -19.28 22.99
CA THR A 164 -2.45 -19.47 24.07
C THR A 164 -2.71 -18.38 25.10
N GLU A 165 -2.83 -18.71 26.38
CA GLU A 165 -3.40 -17.82 27.41
C GLU A 165 -2.50 -16.62 27.80
N SER A 166 -1.51 -16.23 26.98
CA SER A 166 -0.38 -15.40 27.43
C SER A 166 0.03 -14.23 26.51
N ASN A 167 -0.82 -13.19 26.37
CA ASN A 167 -0.41 -11.79 26.66
C ASN A 167 -1.47 -10.75 26.26
N ARG A 168 -1.73 -9.82 27.18
CA ARG A 168 -2.48 -8.58 26.99
C ARG A 168 -1.51 -7.40 26.90
N SER A 169 -0.89 -7.19 25.75
CA SER A 169 -0.15 -5.95 25.50
C SER A 169 -0.28 -5.54 24.04
N TRP A 170 -1.29 -4.73 23.72
CA TRP A 170 -1.37 -4.01 22.46
C TRP A 170 -0.76 -2.63 22.69
N SER A 171 0.40 -2.39 22.07
CA SER A 171 1.10 -1.12 22.05
C SER A 171 0.32 -0.08 21.24
N ASN A 172 0.23 1.15 21.80
CA ASN A 172 -0.16 2.36 21.07
C ASN A 172 0.72 2.60 19.84
#